data_AF-A0A847APY5-F1
#
_entry.id   AF-A0A847APY5-F1
#
_cell.length_a   1.000
_cell.length_b   1.000
_cell.length_c   1.000
_cell.angle_alpha   90.00
_cell.angle_beta   90.00
_cell.angle_gamma   90.00
#
_symmetry.space_group_name_H-M   'P 1'
#
loop_
_entity.id
_entity.type
_entity.pdbx_description
1 polymer ?
#
loop_
_entity_poly.entity_id
_entity_poly.type
_entity_poly.pdbx_seq_one_letter_code
_entity_poly.pdbx_strand_id
1 'polypeptide(L)'
;MKLSDVKYNETAIITKVLGHGSFRKRISEMGFVKGREIKVIKNAPFNGPFEFKILDYNVSLRKSEADLIEVVSAGSFDKSSNGTFNGVIDINTARAVNSRKSRTINIALVGNPNSGKTTLFNHISNSKEKVGNYTGVTVDIKRAEFTTRGYTFVFYDLPGTYSLTAYSEEEIFVRKFIYEQTPDIVINVIDSVNIERSLFLTTQLIDMDLRIVAALNMY
;
A
#
# COMPACT_ATOMS: atom_id res chain seq x y z
N MET A 1 2.55 -11.84 6.99
CA MET A 1 1.16 -12.25 7.31
C MET A 1 0.36 -11.01 7.65
N LYS A 2 -0.97 -11.04 7.62
CA LYS A 2 -1.79 -9.92 8.10
C LYS A 2 -1.89 -9.97 9.62
N LEU A 3 -2.15 -8.84 10.25
CA LEU A 3 -2.32 -8.75 11.70
C LEU A 3 -3.54 -9.57 12.17
N SER A 4 -4.58 -9.64 11.34
CA SER A 4 -5.77 -10.49 11.54
C SER A 4 -5.46 -12.00 11.55
N ASP A 5 -4.33 -12.42 10.98
CA ASP A 5 -3.90 -13.83 10.94
C ASP A 5 -3.09 -14.23 12.19
N VAL A 6 -2.72 -13.27 13.05
CA VAL A 6 -1.88 -13.54 14.24
C VAL A 6 -2.70 -14.22 15.33
N LYS A 7 -2.14 -15.28 15.93
CA LYS A 7 -2.87 -16.04 16.94
C LYS A 7 -2.94 -15.30 18.28
N TYR A 8 -3.92 -15.71 19.07
CA TYR A 8 -4.12 -15.20 20.42
C TYR A 8 -2.84 -15.29 21.26
N ASN A 9 -2.51 -14.23 22.00
CA ASN A 9 -1.37 -14.12 22.91
C ASN A 9 0.01 -14.14 22.22
N GLU A 10 0.07 -14.16 20.88
CA GLU A 10 1.33 -14.01 20.13
C GLU A 10 1.71 -12.53 19.98
N THR A 11 3.02 -12.30 19.89
CA THR A 11 3.61 -11.01 19.56
C THR A 11 4.05 -10.99 18.10
N ALA A 12 3.76 -9.88 17.42
CA ALA A 12 4.14 -9.64 16.05
C ALA A 12 4.78 -8.24 15.91
N ILE A 13 5.64 -8.09 14.91
CA ILE A 13 6.29 -6.82 14.58
C ILE A 13 5.63 -6.26 13.33
N ILE A 14 5.19 -4.99 13.40
CA ILE A 14 4.56 -4.30 12.28
C ILE A 14 5.60 -4.06 11.18
N THR A 15 5.36 -4.60 9.98
CA THR A 15 6.23 -4.40 8.81
C THR A 15 5.73 -3.29 7.89
N LYS A 16 4.41 -3.21 7.71
CA LYS A 16 3.75 -2.24 6.83
C LYS A 16 2.31 -2.00 7.31
N VAL A 17 1.84 -0.75 7.20
CA VAL A 17 0.41 -0.41 7.33
C VAL A 17 -0.06 -0.02 5.93
N LEU A 18 -0.92 -0.85 5.37
CA LEU A 18 -1.66 -0.66 4.13
C LEU A 18 -2.85 0.28 4.38
N GLY A 19 -3.45 0.78 3.31
CA GLY A 19 -4.50 1.79 3.37
C GLY A 19 -3.97 3.23 3.33
N HIS A 20 -4.90 4.17 3.20
CA HIS A 20 -4.60 5.56 2.86
C HIS A 20 -5.20 6.53 3.87
N GLY A 21 -4.79 7.80 3.77
CA GLY A 21 -5.62 8.85 4.32
C GLY A 21 -5.83 8.92 5.81
N SER A 22 -7.08 9.21 6.17
CA SER A 22 -7.59 9.28 7.54
C SER A 22 -7.34 7.98 8.31
N PHE A 23 -7.54 6.82 7.67
CA PHE A 23 -7.24 5.51 8.28
C PHE A 23 -5.77 5.41 8.68
N ARG A 24 -4.86 5.64 7.72
CA ARG A 24 -3.42 5.51 7.98
C ARG A 24 -2.92 6.53 9.01
N LYS A 25 -3.44 7.75 8.98
CA LYS A 25 -3.13 8.79 9.98
C LYS A 25 -3.55 8.34 11.37
N ARG A 26 -4.83 7.95 11.54
CA ARG A 26 -5.39 7.49 12.81
C ARG A 26 -4.64 6.29 13.38
N ILE A 27 -4.38 5.28 12.56
CA ILE A 27 -3.68 4.05 12.97
C ILE A 27 -2.23 4.35 13.37
N SER A 28 -1.55 5.26 12.65
CA SER A 28 -0.20 5.70 13.02
C SER A 28 -0.19 6.49 14.34
N GLU A 29 -1.19 7.35 14.57
CA GLU A 29 -1.37 8.09 15.83
C GLU A 29 -1.68 7.15 17.01
N MET A 30 -2.39 6.04 16.76
CA MET A 30 -2.58 4.92 17.70
C MET A 30 -1.33 4.05 17.88
N GLY A 31 -0.17 4.45 17.35
CA GLY A 31 1.10 3.76 17.58
C GLY A 31 1.36 2.54 16.71
N PHE A 32 0.48 2.20 15.77
CA PHE A 32 0.70 1.13 14.79
C PHE A 32 1.66 1.62 13.71
N VAL A 33 2.94 1.71 14.08
CA VAL A 33 4.01 2.15 13.21
C VAL A 33 5.02 1.04 12.99
N LYS A 34 5.67 1.06 11.83
CA LYS A 34 6.65 0.05 11.44
C LYS A 34 7.72 -0.15 12.51
N GLY A 35 8.03 -1.41 12.82
CA GLY A 35 9.03 -1.82 13.80
C GLY A 35 8.53 -1.86 15.24
N ARG A 36 7.27 -1.47 15.50
CA ARG A 36 6.67 -1.64 16.83
C ARG A 36 6.16 -3.06 17.00
N GLU A 37 6.35 -3.57 18.21
CA GLU A 37 5.74 -4.81 18.67
C GLU A 37 4.28 -4.57 19.02
N ILE A 38 3.46 -5.55 18.67
CA ILE A 38 2.05 -5.60 19.02
C ILE A 38 1.71 -7.01 19.50
N LYS A 39 0.85 -7.09 20.52
CA LYS A 39 0.41 -8.36 21.08
C LYS A 39 -1.09 -8.54 20.86
N VAL A 40 -1.50 -9.71 20.38
CA VAL A 40 -2.94 -10.02 20.26
C VAL A 40 -3.48 -10.39 21.64
N ILE A 41 -4.41 -9.58 22.16
CA ILE A 41 -5.03 -9.81 23.47
C ILE A 41 -6.28 -10.64 23.34
N LYS A 42 -7.10 -10.39 22.31
CA LYS A 42 -8.40 -11.03 22.18
C LYS A 42 -8.82 -11.12 20.72
N ASN A 43 -9.38 -12.26 20.36
CA ASN A 43 -10.11 -12.43 19.12
C ASN A 43 -11.59 -12.63 19.50
N ALA A 44 -12.44 -11.64 19.21
CA ALA A 44 -13.85 -11.75 19.53
C ALA A 44 -14.54 -12.74 18.57
N PRO A 45 -15.36 -13.68 19.07
CA PRO A 45 -16.11 -14.59 18.21
C PRO A 45 -17.09 -13.80 17.31
N PHE A 46 -17.51 -14.41 16.18
CA PHE A 46 -18.51 -13.88 15.25
C PHE A 46 -18.16 -12.53 14.57
N ASN A 47 -16.98 -12.42 13.94
CA ASN A 47 -16.55 -11.19 13.23
C ASN A 47 -16.48 -9.93 14.13
N GLY A 48 -16.42 -10.11 15.45
CA GLY A 48 -16.19 -9.01 16.39
C GLY A 48 -14.81 -8.38 16.22
N PRO A 49 -14.58 -7.20 16.84
CA PRO A 49 -13.30 -6.53 16.76
C PRO A 49 -12.19 -7.34 17.47
N PHE A 50 -10.99 -7.28 16.91
CA PHE A 50 -9.77 -7.80 17.52
C PHE A 50 -9.25 -6.78 18.53
N GLU A 51 -8.79 -7.23 19.70
CA GLU A 51 -8.09 -6.38 20.67
C GLU A 51 -6.60 -6.66 20.64
N PHE A 52 -5.82 -5.58 20.54
CA PHE A 52 -4.38 -5.61 20.49
C PHE A 52 -3.79 -4.76 21.61
N LYS A 53 -2.69 -5.22 22.21
CA LYS A 53 -1.87 -4.41 23.10
C LYS A 53 -0.80 -3.73 22.27
N ILE A 54 -0.78 -2.41 22.29
CA ILE A 54 0.25 -1.59 21.66
C ILE A 54 0.75 -0.56 22.65
N LEU A 55 2.06 -0.48 22.84
CA LEU A 55 2.65 0.28 23.95
C LEU A 55 2.00 -0.16 25.29
N ASP A 56 1.50 0.80 26.06
CA ASP A 56 0.90 0.57 27.39
C ASP A 56 -0.63 0.54 27.37
N TYR A 57 -1.28 0.46 26.20
CA TYR A 57 -2.74 0.47 26.09
C TYR A 57 -3.28 -0.57 25.10
N ASN A 58 -4.60 -0.78 25.18
CA ASN A 58 -5.31 -1.72 24.34
C ASN A 58 -6.08 -0.96 23.25
N VAL A 59 -6.04 -1.47 22.03
CA VAL A 59 -6.77 -0.91 20.87
C VAL A 59 -7.61 -2.01 20.24
N SER A 60 -8.86 -1.69 19.97
CA SER A 60 -9.76 -2.55 19.21
C SER A 60 -9.78 -2.15 17.73
N LEU A 61 -9.50 -3.08 16.83
CA LEU A 61 -9.64 -2.88 15.38
C LEU A 61 -10.65 -3.86 14.80
N ARG A 62 -11.38 -3.42 13.78
CA ARG A 62 -12.22 -4.34 12.99
C ARG A 62 -11.32 -5.29 12.18
N LYS A 63 -11.86 -6.45 11.81
CA LYS A 63 -11.14 -7.42 10.95
C LYS A 63 -10.60 -6.77 9.67
N SER A 64 -11.44 -5.98 8.99
CA SER A 64 -11.08 -5.25 7.77
C SER A 64 -9.93 -4.26 7.96
N GLU A 65 -9.77 -3.71 9.16
CA GLU A 65 -8.69 -2.77 9.50
C GLU A 65 -7.40 -3.53 9.85
N ALA A 66 -7.52 -4.63 10.59
CA ALA A 66 -6.39 -5.51 10.90
C ALA A 66 -5.83 -6.19 9.64
N ASP A 67 -6.69 -6.47 8.64
CA ASP A 67 -6.29 -7.02 7.34
C ASP A 67 -5.37 -6.08 6.53
N LEU A 68 -5.40 -4.78 6.84
CA LEU A 68 -4.54 -3.76 6.24
C LEU A 68 -3.21 -3.60 6.95
N ILE A 69 -2.91 -4.37 8.00
CA ILE A 69 -1.64 -4.27 8.72
C ILE A 69 -0.82 -5.52 8.47
N GLU A 70 0.33 -5.38 7.82
CA GLU A 70 1.28 -6.47 7.62
C GLU A 70 2.21 -6.60 8.82
N VAL A 71 2.44 -7.84 9.23
CA VAL A 71 3.30 -8.18 10.36
C VAL A 71 4.12 -9.43 10.09
N VAL A 72 5.15 -9.61 10.92
CA VAL A 72 5.91 -10.86 11.08
C VAL A 72 5.87 -11.31 12.54
N SER A 73 5.87 -12.62 12.78
CA SER A 73 5.96 -13.15 14.15
C SER A 73 7.30 -12.81 14.77
N ALA A 74 7.31 -12.42 16.05
CA ALA A 74 8.53 -12.06 16.78
C ALA A 74 9.52 -13.24 16.87
N GLY A 75 9.04 -14.49 16.83
CA GLY A 75 9.88 -15.69 16.90
C GLY A 75 10.60 -16.04 15.59
N SER A 76 10.12 -15.55 14.44
CA SER A 76 10.74 -15.74 13.12
C SER A 76 11.73 -14.62 12.78
N PHE A 77 11.90 -13.65 13.68
CA PHE A 77 12.87 -12.58 13.55
C PHE A 77 14.23 -13.13 13.97
N ASP A 78 14.93 -13.70 13.00
CA ASP A 78 16.09 -14.55 13.24
C ASP A 78 17.20 -13.79 14.00
N LYS A 79 17.51 -14.27 15.20
CA LYS A 79 18.77 -14.03 15.94
C LYS A 79 19.92 -14.86 15.35
N SER A 80 19.92 -15.12 14.04
CA SER A 80 21.00 -15.84 13.39
C SER A 80 22.10 -14.86 12.95
N SER A 81 22.91 -14.44 13.92
CA SER A 81 24.30 -14.10 13.67
C SER A 81 25.15 -15.27 14.13
N ASN A 82 25.37 -16.24 13.24
CA ASN A 82 26.50 -17.15 13.39
C ASN A 82 27.78 -16.34 13.20
N GLY A 83 28.41 -16.02 14.32
CA GLY A 83 29.69 -15.32 14.39
C GLY A 83 30.12 -15.23 15.83
N THR A 84 30.96 -16.16 16.25
CA THR A 84 31.73 -16.17 17.49
C THR A 84 32.26 -14.78 17.81
N PHE A 85 31.73 -14.08 18.83
CA PHE A 85 32.40 -12.92 19.39
C PHE A 85 31.93 -12.62 20.83
N ASN A 86 32.85 -12.68 21.78
CA ASN A 86 32.71 -12.16 23.14
C ASN A 86 32.80 -10.64 23.10
N GLY A 87 31.67 -9.94 23.24
CA GLY A 87 31.66 -8.49 23.35
C GLY A 87 30.23 -7.97 23.42
N VAL A 88 29.99 -7.05 24.34
CA VAL A 88 28.70 -6.40 24.62
C VAL A 88 27.97 -6.06 23.31
N ILE A 89 26.75 -6.58 23.16
CA ILE A 89 25.88 -6.24 22.02
C ILE A 89 25.49 -4.77 22.19
N ASP A 90 26.16 -3.90 21.44
CA ASP A 90 25.75 -2.51 21.30
C ASP A 90 24.41 -2.48 20.56
N ILE A 91 23.39 -1.92 21.21
CA ILE A 91 22.01 -1.75 20.71
C ILE A 91 21.96 -1.05 19.34
N ASN A 92 23.03 -0.35 18.96
CA ASN A 92 23.15 0.30 17.67
C ASN A 92 23.43 -0.67 16.51
N THR A 93 24.08 -1.81 16.73
CA THR A 93 24.45 -2.75 15.65
C THR A 93 23.26 -3.60 15.19
N ALA A 94 22.34 -3.93 16.10
CA ALA A 94 21.10 -4.66 15.78
C ALA A 94 20.13 -3.85 14.90
N ARG A 95 20.27 -2.52 14.84
CA ARG A 95 19.50 -1.66 13.93
C ARG A 95 19.95 -1.75 12.48
N ALA A 96 21.21 -2.13 12.24
CA ALA A 96 21.77 -2.22 10.89
C ALA A 96 21.24 -3.44 10.11
N VAL A 97 20.92 -4.54 10.79
CA VAL A 97 20.42 -5.78 10.17
C VAL A 97 18.89 -5.72 9.94
N ASN A 98 18.15 -4.96 10.76
CA ASN A 98 16.68 -4.91 10.76
C ASN A 98 16.04 -3.87 9.83
N SER A 99 16.79 -3.36 8.86
CA SER A 99 16.31 -2.38 7.88
C SER A 99 16.60 -2.80 6.44
N ARG A 100 16.20 -4.01 6.04
CA ARG A 100 15.60 -4.11 4.71
C ARG A 100 14.20 -3.48 4.80
N LYS A 101 14.16 -2.15 4.91
CA LYS A 101 12.99 -1.38 4.44
C LYS A 101 12.72 -1.98 3.07
N SER A 102 11.56 -2.62 2.85
CA SER A 102 11.04 -2.69 1.50
C SER A 102 11.00 -1.22 1.05
N ARG A 103 11.98 -0.83 0.24
CA ARG A 103 12.06 0.49 -0.37
C ARG A 103 11.22 0.48 -1.65
N THR A 104 10.23 -0.41 -1.71
CA THR A 104 9.30 -0.57 -2.81
C THR A 104 8.16 0.43 -2.63
N ILE A 105 7.94 1.27 -3.63
CA ILE A 105 6.86 2.25 -3.70
C ILE A 105 5.94 1.83 -4.84
N ASN A 106 4.70 1.49 -4.50
CA ASN A 106 3.68 1.11 -5.47
C ASN A 106 2.95 2.37 -5.95
N ILE A 107 2.87 2.56 -7.26
CA ILE A 107 2.31 3.75 -7.89
C ILE A 107 1.25 3.32 -8.91
N ALA A 108 0.03 3.81 -8.75
CA ALA A 108 -1.03 3.61 -9.74
C ALA A 108 -1.20 4.87 -10.60
N LEU A 109 -1.21 4.69 -11.91
CA LEU A 109 -1.57 5.71 -12.88
C LEU A 109 -3.06 5.60 -13.18
N VAL A 110 -3.79 6.69 -12.94
CA VAL A 110 -5.23 6.81 -13.16
C VAL A 110 -5.47 8.08 -13.96
N GLY A 111 -6.54 8.11 -14.75
CA GLY A 111 -6.91 9.28 -15.54
C GLY A 111 -8.02 8.94 -16.50
N ASN A 112 -8.59 9.97 -17.14
CA ASN A 112 -9.59 9.76 -18.17
C ASN A 112 -9.01 9.00 -19.38
N PRO A 113 -9.83 8.27 -20.14
CA PRO A 113 -9.46 7.81 -21.47
C PRO A 113 -8.85 8.94 -22.29
N ASN A 114 -7.78 8.65 -23.03
CA ASN A 114 -7.04 9.60 -23.87
C ASN A 114 -6.38 10.78 -23.14
N SER A 115 -6.27 10.79 -21.81
CA SER A 115 -5.53 11.83 -21.04
C SER A 115 -3.99 11.80 -21.22
N GLY A 116 -3.48 10.89 -22.05
CA GLY A 116 -2.03 10.66 -22.24
C GLY A 116 -1.36 9.85 -21.13
N LYS A 117 -2.14 9.16 -20.29
CA LYS A 117 -1.67 8.24 -19.24
C LYS A 117 -0.70 7.17 -19.77
N THR A 118 -1.02 6.51 -20.87
CA THR A 118 -0.15 5.48 -21.47
C THR A 118 1.14 6.09 -22.04
N THR A 119 1.10 7.32 -22.55
CA THR A 119 2.29 8.06 -22.96
C THR A 119 3.22 8.31 -21.77
N LEU A 120 2.67 8.81 -20.65
CA LEU A 120 3.41 9.00 -19.41
C LEU A 120 4.00 7.67 -18.89
N PHE A 121 3.23 6.59 -18.92
CA PHE A 121 3.69 5.26 -18.53
C PHE A 121 4.87 4.78 -19.39
N ASN A 122 4.79 4.96 -20.71
CA ASN A 122 5.85 4.57 -21.64
C ASN A 122 7.15 5.33 -21.38
N HIS A 123 7.06 6.63 -21.09
CA HIS A 123 8.22 7.45 -20.70
C HIS A 123 8.84 6.96 -19.39
N ILE A 124 8.03 6.53 -18.42
CA ILE A 124 8.50 6.01 -17.12
C ILE A 124 9.12 4.61 -17.29
N SER A 125 8.49 3.74 -18.08
CA SER A 125 8.89 2.35 -18.23
C SER A 125 10.10 2.17 -19.15
N ASN A 126 10.49 3.18 -19.92
CA ASN A 126 11.49 3.07 -21.01
C ASN A 126 11.21 1.85 -21.90
N SER A 127 9.92 1.61 -22.19
CA SER A 127 9.44 0.46 -22.97
C SER A 127 9.72 -0.93 -22.37
N LYS A 128 10.10 -1.03 -21.09
CA LYS A 128 10.25 -2.29 -20.35
C LYS A 128 8.98 -2.61 -19.57
N GLU A 129 7.87 -2.76 -20.27
CA GLU A 129 6.59 -3.13 -19.66
C GLU A 129 6.39 -4.65 -19.64
N LYS A 130 5.76 -5.15 -18.58
CA LYS A 130 5.14 -6.47 -18.56
C LYS A 130 3.63 -6.26 -18.60
N VAL A 131 2.99 -6.76 -19.66
CA VAL A 131 1.53 -6.79 -19.76
C VAL A 131 1.03 -8.06 -19.09
N GLY A 132 -0.01 -7.96 -18.28
CA GLY A 132 -0.64 -9.10 -17.65
C GLY A 132 -2.13 -8.88 -17.46
N ASN A 133 -2.89 -9.97 -17.56
CA ASN A 133 -4.32 -9.98 -17.25
C ASN A 133 -4.49 -10.00 -15.73
N TYR A 134 -5.36 -9.15 -15.20
CA TYR A 134 -5.74 -9.24 -13.80
C TYR A 134 -6.76 -10.37 -13.61
N THR A 135 -6.62 -11.14 -12.54
CA THR A 135 -7.40 -12.35 -12.31
C THR A 135 -8.90 -12.06 -12.27
N GLY A 136 -9.66 -12.69 -13.16
CA GLY A 136 -11.13 -12.66 -13.15
C GLY A 136 -11.78 -11.52 -13.94
N VAL A 137 -11.01 -10.75 -14.71
CA VAL A 137 -11.53 -9.73 -15.64
C VAL A 137 -10.74 -9.74 -16.95
N THR A 138 -11.35 -9.31 -18.05
CA THR A 138 -10.73 -9.15 -19.38
C THR A 138 -9.95 -7.84 -19.52
N VAL A 139 -9.61 -7.22 -18.40
CA VAL A 139 -9.01 -5.88 -18.35
C VAL A 139 -7.49 -6.00 -18.21
N ASP A 140 -6.77 -5.50 -19.20
CA ASP A 140 -5.31 -5.49 -19.23
C ASP A 140 -4.72 -4.47 -18.25
N ILE A 141 -3.72 -4.89 -17.46
CA ILE A 141 -2.83 -3.96 -16.73
C ILE A 141 -1.43 -4.04 -17.33
N LYS A 142 -0.80 -2.87 -17.49
CA LYS A 142 0.64 -2.77 -17.72
C LYS A 142 1.37 -2.52 -16.41
N ARG A 143 2.41 -3.31 -16.16
CA ARG A 143 3.27 -3.17 -14.98
C ARG A 143 4.70 -2.83 -15.42
N ALA A 144 5.29 -1.82 -14.79
CA ALA A 144 6.70 -1.48 -14.95
C ALA A 144 7.37 -1.43 -13.58
N GLU A 145 8.63 -1.86 -13.52
CA GLU A 145 9.40 -1.89 -12.28
C GLU A 145 10.83 -1.44 -12.54
N PHE A 146 11.33 -0.50 -11.75
CA PHE A 146 12.72 -0.06 -11.81
C PHE A 146 13.23 0.34 -10.42
N THR A 147 14.55 0.29 -10.25
CA THR A 147 15.21 0.67 -8.99
C THR A 147 16.10 1.88 -9.22
N THR A 148 15.93 2.93 -8.41
CA THR A 148 16.77 4.14 -8.45
C THR A 148 16.94 4.73 -7.06
N ARG A 149 18.11 5.31 -6.77
CA ARG A 149 18.45 5.90 -5.46
C ARG A 149 18.16 4.97 -4.27
N GLY A 150 18.28 3.66 -4.50
CA GLY A 150 17.99 2.62 -3.54
C GLY A 150 16.49 2.35 -3.29
N TYR A 151 15.56 2.97 -4.01
CA TYR A 151 14.13 2.64 -3.97
C TYR A 151 13.73 1.83 -5.21
N THR A 152 12.83 0.88 -5.03
CA THR A 152 12.18 0.16 -6.13
C THR A 152 10.83 0.79 -6.38
N PHE A 153 10.56 1.24 -7.60
CA PHE A 153 9.27 1.80 -7.97
C PHE A 153 8.53 0.79 -8.81
N VAL A 154 7.28 0.52 -8.46
CA VAL A 154 6.40 -0.37 -9.20
C VAL A 154 5.22 0.46 -9.70
N PHE A 155 5.15 0.67 -11.01
CA PHE A 155 4.09 1.41 -11.66
C PHE A 155 3.06 0.45 -12.25
N TYR A 156 1.79 0.81 -12.07
CA TYR A 156 0.63 0.13 -12.65
C TYR A 156 -0.12 1.13 -13.53
N ASP A 157 -0.20 0.85 -14.83
CA ASP A 157 -1.09 1.58 -15.74
C ASP A 157 -2.49 0.98 -15.63
N LEU A 158 -3.41 1.70 -14.97
CA LEU A 158 -4.79 1.25 -14.87
C LEU A 158 -5.59 1.69 -16.10
N PRO A 159 -6.70 1.03 -16.44
CA PRO A 159 -7.58 1.47 -17.51
C PRO A 159 -8.00 2.92 -17.37
N GLY A 160 -8.20 3.59 -18.52
CA GLY A 160 -8.76 4.94 -18.51
C GLY A 160 -10.19 4.89 -18.00
N THR A 161 -10.52 5.75 -17.05
CA THR A 161 -11.88 5.85 -16.51
C THR A 161 -12.32 7.30 -16.33
N TYR A 162 -13.62 7.57 -16.51
CA TYR A 162 -14.20 8.88 -16.20
C TYR A 162 -14.65 8.98 -14.75
N SER A 163 -14.87 7.87 -14.06
CA SER A 163 -15.34 7.86 -12.68
C SER A 163 -14.98 6.57 -11.92
N LEU A 164 -15.32 6.50 -10.64
CA LEU A 164 -15.19 5.33 -9.76
C LEU A 164 -16.58 4.89 -9.24
N THR A 165 -17.66 5.29 -9.91
CA THR A 165 -19.04 4.94 -9.53
C THR A 165 -19.43 3.52 -9.93
N ALA A 166 -18.54 2.80 -10.64
CA ALA A 166 -18.61 1.36 -10.89
C ALA A 166 -19.74 0.94 -11.88
N TYR A 167 -19.99 1.77 -12.91
CA TYR A 167 -20.93 1.45 -13.99
C TYR A 167 -20.31 0.65 -15.13
N SER A 168 -18.99 0.78 -15.34
CA SER A 168 -18.25 -0.01 -16.34
C SER A 168 -17.30 -1.02 -15.69
N GLU A 169 -16.89 -2.05 -16.45
CA GLU A 169 -15.92 -3.03 -15.97
C GLU A 169 -14.60 -2.36 -15.61
N GLU A 170 -14.16 -1.37 -16.39
CA GLU A 170 -12.97 -0.57 -16.12
C GLU A 170 -13.11 0.25 -14.83
N GLU A 171 -14.27 0.86 -14.58
CA GLU A 171 -14.54 1.62 -13.35
C GLU A 171 -14.50 0.74 -12.10
N ILE A 172 -15.20 -0.40 -12.17
CA ILE A 172 -15.21 -1.42 -11.11
C ILE A 172 -13.78 -1.87 -10.83
N PHE A 173 -13.03 -2.12 -11.90
CA PHE A 173 -11.68 -2.61 -11.84
C PHE A 173 -10.71 -1.62 -11.19
N VAL A 174 -10.69 -0.37 -11.67
CA VAL A 174 -9.81 0.68 -11.13
C VAL A 174 -10.09 0.86 -9.64
N ARG A 175 -11.37 0.95 -9.24
CA ARG A 175 -11.78 1.08 -7.84
C ARG A 175 -11.31 -0.11 -7.01
N LYS A 176 -11.55 -1.34 -7.49
CA LYS A 176 -11.16 -2.58 -6.80
C LYS A 176 -9.65 -2.66 -6.67
N PHE A 177 -8.90 -2.34 -7.72
CA PHE A 177 -7.44 -2.32 -7.70
C PHE A 177 -6.91 -1.36 -6.64
N ILE A 178 -7.40 -0.12 -6.61
CA ILE A 178 -6.97 0.87 -5.63
C ILE A 178 -7.25 0.38 -4.20
N TYR A 179 -8.43 -0.21 -3.97
CA TYR A 179 -8.82 -0.72 -2.66
C TYR A 179 -8.02 -1.95 -2.22
N GLU A 180 -7.80 -2.92 -3.11
CA GLU A 180 -7.13 -4.19 -2.79
C GLU A 180 -5.61 -4.08 -2.76
N GLN A 181 -5.03 -3.38 -3.74
CA GLN A 181 -3.57 -3.26 -3.89
C GLN A 181 -2.99 -2.12 -3.05
N THR A 182 -3.82 -1.17 -2.61
CA THR A 182 -3.45 -0.06 -1.72
C THR A 182 -2.17 0.68 -2.18
N PRO A 183 -2.18 1.31 -3.37
CA PRO A 183 -0.98 1.93 -3.95
C PRO A 183 -0.47 3.09 -3.07
N ASP A 184 0.83 3.14 -2.81
CA ASP A 184 1.43 4.17 -1.95
C ASP A 184 1.19 5.61 -2.47
N ILE A 185 1.12 5.76 -3.79
CA ILE A 185 0.83 7.01 -4.51
C ILE A 185 -0.09 6.71 -5.69
N VAL A 186 -1.05 7.61 -5.94
CA VAL A 186 -1.83 7.64 -7.18
C VAL A 186 -1.39 8.85 -7.99
N ILE A 187 -0.92 8.63 -9.21
CA ILE A 187 -0.69 9.70 -10.18
C ILE A 187 -1.96 9.83 -11.01
N ASN A 188 -2.65 10.95 -10.84
CA ASN A 188 -3.85 11.28 -11.61
C ASN A 188 -3.46 12.15 -12.80
N VAL A 189 -3.56 11.58 -14.00
CA VAL A 189 -3.24 12.26 -15.27
C VAL A 189 -4.47 13.04 -15.72
N ILE A 190 -4.33 14.36 -15.71
CA ILE A 190 -5.39 15.34 -15.97
C ILE A 190 -5.16 15.92 -17.37
N ASP A 191 -6.15 15.81 -18.24
CA ASP A 191 -6.14 16.51 -19.53
C ASP A 191 -6.49 17.99 -19.32
N SER A 192 -5.56 18.90 -19.60
CA SER A 192 -5.79 20.34 -19.45
C SER A 192 -6.81 20.90 -20.43
N VAL A 193 -7.03 20.27 -21.59
CA VAL A 193 -8.05 20.68 -22.55
C VAL A 193 -9.45 20.35 -22.02
N ASN A 194 -9.59 19.22 -21.32
CA ASN A 194 -10.86 18.74 -20.74
C ASN A 194 -10.79 18.67 -19.20
N ILE A 195 -10.42 19.79 -18.58
CA ILE A 195 -10.11 19.84 -17.14
C ILE A 195 -11.32 19.53 -16.26
N GLU A 196 -12.52 20.01 -16.60
CA GLU A 196 -13.75 19.79 -15.81
C GLU A 196 -14.03 18.29 -15.64
N ARG A 197 -13.95 17.55 -16.75
CA ARG A 197 -14.15 16.10 -16.76
C ARG A 197 -13.06 15.37 -15.96
N SER A 198 -11.82 15.81 -16.10
CA SER A 198 -10.68 15.24 -15.35
C SER A 198 -10.80 15.51 -13.85
N LEU A 199 -11.32 16.68 -13.46
CA LEU A 199 -11.51 17.06 -12.06
C LEU A 199 -12.63 16.26 -11.39
N PHE A 200 -13.65 15.79 -12.12
CA PHE A 200 -14.67 14.91 -11.57
C PHE A 200 -14.11 13.58 -11.04
N LEU A 201 -13.19 12.95 -11.78
CA LEU A 201 -12.48 11.76 -11.28
C LEU A 201 -11.54 12.12 -10.12
N THR A 202 -10.93 13.32 -10.18
CA THR A 202 -10.00 13.80 -9.16
C THR A 202 -10.68 13.92 -7.78
N THR A 203 -11.90 14.45 -7.72
CA THR A 203 -12.65 14.57 -6.45
C THR A 203 -12.92 13.20 -5.83
N GLN A 204 -13.31 12.21 -6.64
CA GLN A 204 -13.55 10.85 -6.15
C GLN A 204 -12.29 10.18 -5.60
N LEU A 205 -11.13 10.41 -6.22
CA LEU A 205 -9.85 9.93 -5.70
C LEU A 205 -9.50 10.60 -4.36
N ILE A 206 -9.80 11.90 -4.22
CA ILE A 206 -9.59 12.66 -2.97
C ILE A 206 -10.50 12.11 -1.87
N ASP A 207 -11.76 11.81 -2.17
CA ASP A 207 -12.72 11.26 -1.20
C ASP A 207 -12.33 9.86 -0.69
N MET A 208 -11.50 9.13 -1.44
CA MET A 208 -10.88 7.87 -1.01
C MET A 208 -9.66 8.08 -0.08
N ASP A 209 -9.36 9.33 0.28
CA ASP A 209 -8.19 9.80 1.03
C ASP A 209 -6.84 9.27 0.51
N LEU A 210 -6.69 9.16 -0.82
CA LEU A 210 -5.48 8.67 -1.47
C LEU A 210 -4.39 9.76 -1.50
N ARG A 211 -3.12 9.33 -1.55
CA ARG A 211 -1.99 10.25 -1.81
C ARG A 211 -1.90 10.52 -3.29
N ILE A 212 -2.45 11.64 -3.73
CA ILE A 212 -2.58 11.96 -5.15
C ILE A 212 -1.49 12.94 -5.58
N VAL A 213 -0.89 12.66 -6.74
CA VAL A 213 -0.09 13.61 -7.51
C VAL A 213 -0.85 13.89 -8.79
N ALA A 214 -1.29 15.14 -8.98
CA ALA A 214 -1.91 15.55 -10.23
C ALA A 214 -0.82 15.80 -11.29
N ALA A 215 -0.88 15.07 -12.40
CA ALA A 215 -0.04 15.28 -13.57
C ALA A 215 -0.87 15.95 -14.66
N LEU A 216 -0.76 17.27 -14.77
CA LEU A 216 -1.43 18.02 -15.83
C LEU A 216 -0.72 17.76 -17.17
N ASN A 217 -1.47 17.31 -18.15
CA ASN A 217 -0.99 16.88 -19.45
C ASN A 217 -1.82 17.50 -20.59
N MET A 218 -1.32 17.47 -21.82
CA MET A 218 -1.93 18.11 -23.00
C MET A 218 -1.96 19.65 -22.91
N TYR A 219 -0.80 20.22 -22.54
CA TYR A 219 -0.54 21.66 -22.58
C TYR A 219 -0.10 22.15 -23.96
#